data_AF-A0A8C3CI32-F1
#
_entry.id   AF-A0A8C3CI32-F1
#
_cell.length_a   1.000
_cell.length_b   1.000
_cell.length_c   1.000
_cell.angle_alpha   90.00
_cell.angle_beta   90.00
_cell.angle_gamma   90.00
#
_symmetry.space_group_name_H-M   'P 1'
#
loop_
_entity.id
_entity.type
_entity.pdbx_description
1 polymer ?
#
loop_
_entity_poly.entity_id
_entity_poly.type
_entity_poly.pdbx_seq_one_letter_code
_entity_poly.pdbx_strand_id
1 'polypeptide(L)'
;MPRTATRWTPWCCRPRAPTSSTRAARPASGWSAARGASSAASVPQVPAVCRQRVLLQVSRELSQAGFSLAGLLLTLNISVLYQHVKGFGGSLSDAAALNILGLSQPAQDNLLQSYFSENGIEYNLVRVPMACSDFSVRPYSYDDVPYDYELKHFKLAEEDVKMKIPILHRALAMAKRQLSLYASPWTSPAWMKSNEDVRGKGMLKGQAGDKYHKTWANYFIKFLDEYAKHNLTFWAVTAQNEPLAALLAHPQFPTIAFTAVQQRDFVAQDLGPVLAQSSHSTRLIIMDDQRIHLPAWAKVVLGNVTAARYVAGVGIHWYLDSIVPASCSLEATHKLFPNHFLLYTEACSGFLTYRFSVSLGCWERGDRYSHSILTVLNHFVAGWTDWNLALDLQGGPNWVENYVDSPVIVDSSKDVFYKQPMFYHMGHFSKFIPEGSRRVGLHSIRRCLFCQLEHVALLRPDGTIVLVVLNRSAWDVPFGISDPAVGFIEAVAPASSIQTYLWRRQ
;
A
#
# COMPACT_ATOMS: atom_id res chain seq x y z
N MET A 1 -13.28 33.01 31.88
CA MET A 1 -13.42 31.55 32.01
C MET A 1 -12.32 30.88 31.19
N PRO A 2 -11.45 30.05 31.79
CA PRO A 2 -10.31 29.48 31.09
C PRO A 2 -10.78 28.37 30.15
N ARG A 3 -10.43 28.49 28.86
CA ARG A 3 -10.69 27.47 27.83
C ARG A 3 -9.77 26.27 28.09
N THR A 4 -10.33 25.15 28.52
CA THR A 4 -9.58 23.91 28.77
C THR A 4 -9.28 23.16 27.46
N ALA A 5 -7.97 23.09 27.17
CA ALA A 5 -7.19 22.01 26.55
C ALA A 5 -7.58 21.45 25.17
N THR A 6 -6.91 21.96 24.13
CA THR A 6 -6.59 21.20 22.92
C THR A 6 -5.65 20.04 23.28
N ARG A 7 -6.11 18.79 23.26
CA ARG A 7 -5.26 17.62 23.53
C ARG A 7 -4.47 17.26 22.28
N TRP A 8 -3.15 17.24 22.42
CA TRP A 8 -2.23 16.73 21.41
C TRP A 8 -1.75 15.35 21.81
N THR A 9 -1.90 14.38 20.91
CA THR A 9 -1.46 13.00 21.18
C THR A 9 -0.50 12.53 20.09
N PRO A 10 0.81 12.45 20.37
CA PRO A 10 1.76 11.77 19.51
C PRO A 10 1.65 10.25 19.65
N TRP A 11 1.59 9.56 18.51
CA TRP A 11 1.95 8.15 18.39
C TRP A 11 3.39 8.05 17.87
N CYS A 12 4.26 7.19 18.42
CA CYS A 12 5.69 7.13 18.07
C CYS A 12 6.24 5.70 18.05
N CYS A 13 7.04 5.38 17.04
CA CYS A 13 7.81 4.13 16.94
C CYS A 13 9.33 4.43 16.77
N ARG A 14 10.22 3.56 17.29
CA ARG A 14 11.69 3.67 17.19
C ARG A 14 12.37 2.29 17.22
N PRO A 15 13.49 2.07 16.49
CA PRO A 15 14.31 0.85 16.61
C PRO A 15 15.11 0.85 17.92
N ARG A 16 15.41 -0.34 18.46
CA ARG A 16 16.23 -0.50 19.68
C ARG A 16 17.72 -0.43 19.31
N ALA A 17 18.50 0.40 20.02
CA ALA A 17 19.96 0.32 19.96
C ALA A 17 20.44 -0.96 20.68
N PRO A 18 21.37 -1.75 20.12
CA PRO A 18 21.95 -2.87 20.85
C PRO A 18 22.71 -2.33 22.08
N THR A 19 22.29 -2.74 23.26
CA THR A 19 23.00 -2.42 24.51
C THR A 19 24.19 -3.35 24.65
N SER A 20 25.41 -2.87 24.38
CA SER A 20 26.63 -3.57 24.76
C SER A 20 26.88 -3.38 26.27
N SER A 21 26.53 -4.39 27.08
CA SER A 21 27.04 -4.46 28.45
C SER A 21 28.38 -5.20 28.44
N THR A 22 29.49 -4.47 28.30
CA THR A 22 30.82 -5.01 28.59
C THR A 22 31.03 -5.03 30.10
N ARG A 23 30.75 -6.17 30.73
CA ARG A 23 31.27 -6.46 32.08
C ARG A 23 32.67 -7.02 31.91
N ALA A 24 33.68 -6.23 32.30
CA ALA A 24 35.06 -6.68 32.37
C ALA A 24 35.21 -7.77 33.44
N ALA A 25 35.64 -8.97 33.04
CA ALA A 25 36.13 -10.01 33.95
C ALA A 25 37.67 -10.03 33.88
N ARG A 26 38.31 -9.99 35.05
CA ARG A 26 39.77 -10.15 35.23
C ARG A 26 40.21 -11.57 34.81
N PRO A 27 41.46 -11.77 34.34
CA PRO A 27 41.94 -13.08 33.91
C PRO A 27 42.43 -13.89 35.10
N ALA A 28 42.12 -15.19 35.10
CA ALA A 28 42.85 -16.22 35.85
C ALA A 28 43.35 -17.28 34.86
N SER A 29 44.60 -17.67 35.07
CA SER A 29 45.44 -18.59 34.31
C SER A 29 44.97 -20.05 34.29
N GLY A 30 45.25 -20.77 33.19
CA GLY A 30 45.32 -22.24 33.19
C GLY A 30 45.18 -22.89 31.79
N TRP A 31 46.22 -23.58 31.35
CA TRP A 31 46.28 -24.41 30.13
C TRP A 31 45.62 -25.79 30.32
N SER A 32 44.89 -26.31 29.32
CA SER A 32 45.21 -27.56 28.56
C SER A 32 44.04 -28.14 27.75
N ALA A 33 44.36 -28.46 26.48
CA ALA A 33 43.81 -29.39 25.46
C ALA A 33 42.51 -30.23 25.66
N ALA A 34 41.71 -30.28 24.57
CA ALA A 34 41.32 -31.46 23.77
C ALA A 34 39.80 -31.69 23.49
N ARG A 35 39.50 -31.79 22.18
CA ARG A 35 38.46 -32.58 21.46
C ARG A 35 36.95 -32.28 21.62
N GLY A 36 36.37 -31.81 20.51
CA GLY A 36 35.22 -32.42 19.81
C GLY A 36 33.80 -32.10 20.30
N ALA A 37 33.03 -31.32 19.52
CA ALA A 37 31.60 -31.52 19.28
C ALA A 37 31.01 -30.49 18.29
N SER A 38 30.25 -31.01 17.32
CA SER A 38 29.15 -30.43 16.54
C SER A 38 28.96 -28.90 16.46
N SER A 39 29.05 -28.37 15.24
CA SER A 39 28.51 -27.06 14.87
C SER A 39 26.98 -27.10 14.85
N ALA A 40 26.33 -26.86 15.99
CA ALA A 40 24.95 -26.42 16.02
C ALA A 40 24.93 -24.95 15.58
N ALA A 41 24.39 -24.69 14.39
CA ALA A 41 24.13 -23.33 13.93
C ALA A 41 23.17 -22.67 14.93
N SER A 42 23.67 -21.66 15.63
CA SER A 42 22.85 -20.85 16.54
C SER A 42 21.86 -20.06 15.70
N VAL A 43 20.57 -20.35 15.90
CA VAL A 43 19.47 -19.52 15.44
C VAL A 43 19.67 -18.13 16.06
N PRO A 44 19.74 -17.04 15.27
CA PRO A 44 19.85 -15.70 15.84
C PRO A 44 18.60 -15.43 16.68
N GLN A 45 18.79 -15.17 17.98
CA GLN A 45 17.74 -14.67 18.85
C GLN A 45 17.20 -13.36 18.28
N VAL A 46 15.92 -13.34 17.91
CA VAL A 46 15.17 -12.16 17.45
C VAL A 46 15.18 -11.08 18.54
N PRO A 47 15.76 -9.88 18.32
CA PRO A 47 15.63 -8.78 19.25
C PRO A 47 14.80 -7.67 18.59
N ALA A 48 13.47 -7.77 18.62
CA ALA A 48 12.61 -6.68 18.15
C ALA A 48 11.25 -6.67 18.86
N VAL A 49 11.23 -6.27 20.13
CA VAL A 49 10.00 -5.72 20.71
C VAL A 49 10.00 -4.23 20.40
N CYS A 50 9.25 -3.84 19.37
CA CYS A 50 8.81 -2.46 19.20
C CYS A 50 8.04 -2.11 20.48
N ARG A 51 8.58 -1.23 21.34
CA ARG A 51 7.73 -0.60 22.34
C ARG A 51 6.81 0.33 21.59
N GLN A 52 5.60 -0.14 21.33
CA GLN A 52 4.42 0.67 21.11
C GLN A 52 4.32 1.62 22.33
N ARG A 53 4.89 2.83 22.25
CA ARG A 53 4.39 3.93 23.10
C ARG A 53 3.09 4.38 22.46
N VAL A 54 2.07 3.55 22.63
CA VAL A 54 0.67 3.93 22.43
C VAL A 54 0.40 5.05 23.42
N LEU A 55 -0.05 6.19 22.90
CA LEU A 55 -0.54 7.33 23.68
C LEU A 55 0.47 7.85 24.70
N LEU A 56 1.45 8.61 24.22
CA LEU A 56 2.01 9.67 25.07
C LEU A 56 1.00 10.81 25.05
N GLN A 57 0.00 10.74 25.92
CA GLN A 57 -0.87 11.87 26.21
C GLN A 57 -0.05 12.92 26.95
N VAL A 58 0.75 13.69 26.20
CA VAL A 58 1.50 14.81 26.74
C VAL A 58 0.56 16.00 26.71
N SER A 59 -0.12 16.24 27.82
CA SER A 59 -0.68 17.57 28.11
C SER A 59 0.50 18.52 28.31
N ARG A 60 1.01 19.10 27.22
CA ARG A 60 1.88 20.27 27.29
C ARG A 60 0.99 21.50 27.28
N GLU A 61 1.12 22.31 28.32
CA GLU A 61 0.51 23.63 28.37
C GLU A 61 1.01 24.47 27.19
N LEU A 62 0.09 25.14 26.51
CA LEU A 62 0.40 26.15 25.50
C LEU A 62 1.11 27.31 26.21
N SER A 63 2.41 27.49 26.00
CA SER A 63 3.06 28.71 26.45
C SER A 63 2.66 29.85 25.49
N GLN A 64 2.17 30.97 26.04
CA GLN A 64 2.00 32.23 25.30
C GLN A 64 3.30 33.04 25.24
N ALA A 65 4.46 32.41 25.46
CA ALA A 65 5.74 33.11 25.59
C ALA A 65 6.69 32.70 24.46
N GLY A 66 7.02 33.68 23.60
CA GLY A 66 8.28 33.82 22.86
C GLY A 66 8.69 32.69 21.92
N PHE A 67 8.90 33.04 20.64
CA PHE A 67 9.62 32.20 19.68
C PHE A 67 10.93 31.66 20.29
N SER A 68 10.94 30.40 20.71
CA SER A 68 12.17 29.65 20.95
C SER A 68 12.69 29.12 19.62
N LEU A 69 14.01 29.18 19.46
CA LEU A 69 14.83 28.99 18.26
C LEU A 69 14.81 27.53 17.75
N ALA A 70 13.64 26.94 17.50
CA ALA A 70 13.58 25.67 16.80
C ALA A 70 14.22 25.84 15.40
N GLY A 71 15.24 25.04 15.11
CA GLY A 71 15.93 25.04 13.82
C GLY A 71 15.02 24.68 12.65
N LEU A 72 13.86 24.10 12.92
CA LEU A 72 12.80 23.79 11.99
C LEU A 72 11.44 24.19 12.58
N LEU A 73 10.61 24.91 11.82
CA LEU A 73 9.25 25.28 12.18
C LEU A 73 8.28 24.87 11.08
N LEU A 74 7.24 24.12 11.45
CA LEU A 74 6.16 23.69 10.58
C LEU A 74 4.88 24.46 10.91
N THR A 75 4.43 25.32 10.00
CA THR A 75 3.25 26.17 10.21
C THR A 75 2.09 25.71 9.33
N LEU A 76 0.99 25.31 9.95
CA LEU A 76 -0.23 24.86 9.28
C LEU A 76 -0.87 26.02 8.50
N ASN A 77 -1.30 25.74 7.27
CA ASN A 77 -2.07 26.67 6.45
C ASN A 77 -3.28 25.93 5.83
N ILE A 78 -4.40 25.99 6.54
CA ILE A 78 -5.66 25.36 6.10
C ILE A 78 -6.39 26.12 4.99
N SER A 79 -5.94 27.32 4.62
CA SER A 79 -6.49 28.06 3.47
C SER A 79 -6.02 27.48 2.14
N VAL A 80 -4.94 26.68 2.15
CA VAL A 80 -4.44 25.97 0.98
C VAL A 80 -4.87 24.51 1.09
N LEU A 81 -5.75 24.10 0.19
CA LEU A 81 -6.35 22.78 0.19
C LEU A 81 -5.96 22.00 -1.06
N TYR A 82 -5.67 20.72 -0.90
CA TYR A 82 -5.24 19.83 -1.99
C TYR A 82 -6.25 18.68 -2.17
N GLN A 83 -5.79 17.48 -2.48
CA GLN A 83 -6.62 16.30 -2.74
C GLN A 83 -7.29 15.75 -1.48
N HIS A 84 -8.43 15.08 -1.70
CA HIS A 84 -9.02 14.18 -0.71
C HIS A 84 -8.32 12.81 -0.74
N VAL A 85 -8.19 12.21 0.44
CA VAL A 85 -7.64 10.88 0.63
C VAL A 85 -8.77 9.85 0.55
N LYS A 86 -8.60 8.89 -0.35
CA LYS A 86 -9.44 7.71 -0.47
C LYS A 86 -9.13 6.68 0.61
N GLY A 87 -7.86 6.39 0.87
CA GLY A 87 -7.53 5.39 1.88
C GLY A 87 -6.17 4.72 1.76
N PHE A 88 -6.01 3.70 2.61
CA PHE A 88 -4.82 2.88 2.73
C PHE A 88 -5.21 1.42 2.90
N GLY A 89 -4.40 0.52 2.36
CA GLY A 89 -4.78 -0.89 2.26
C GLY A 89 -3.65 -1.84 1.93
N GLY A 90 -4.05 -3.06 1.58
CA GLY A 90 -3.19 -4.12 1.04
C GLY A 90 -3.95 -4.99 0.03
N SER A 91 -3.25 -5.95 -0.56
CA SER A 91 -3.76 -6.92 -1.53
C SER A 91 -4.04 -8.27 -0.87
N LEU A 92 -5.23 -8.81 -1.12
CA LEU A 92 -5.60 -10.18 -0.76
C LEU A 92 -5.36 -11.10 -1.96
N SER A 93 -4.10 -11.47 -2.17
CA SER A 93 -3.70 -12.52 -3.11
C SER A 93 -4.05 -13.92 -2.59
N ASP A 94 -3.92 -14.94 -3.44
CA ASP A 94 -4.07 -16.32 -3.00
C ASP A 94 -3.01 -16.67 -1.96
N ALA A 95 -1.76 -16.22 -2.16
CA ALA A 95 -0.69 -16.39 -1.18
C ALA A 95 -1.03 -15.78 0.18
N ALA A 96 -1.57 -14.55 0.20
CA ALA A 96 -2.00 -13.93 1.44
C ALA A 96 -3.15 -14.71 2.10
N ALA A 97 -4.12 -15.15 1.32
CA ALA A 97 -5.24 -15.93 1.80
C ALA A 97 -4.80 -17.29 2.39
N LEU A 98 -3.91 -18.00 1.70
CA LEU A 98 -3.32 -19.26 2.16
C LEU A 98 -2.55 -19.09 3.47
N ASN A 99 -1.72 -18.07 3.58
CA ASN A 99 -0.96 -17.79 4.80
C ASN A 99 -1.88 -17.46 5.98
N ILE A 100 -2.90 -16.64 5.77
CA ILE A 100 -3.89 -16.35 6.80
C ILE A 100 -4.58 -17.65 7.22
N LEU A 101 -5.14 -18.41 6.28
CA LEU A 101 -5.86 -19.65 6.59
C LEU A 101 -4.98 -20.76 7.17
N GLY A 102 -3.66 -20.67 7.01
CA GLY A 102 -2.68 -21.58 7.63
C GLY A 102 -2.51 -21.40 9.14
N LEU A 103 -3.08 -20.34 9.74
CA LEU A 103 -3.12 -20.12 11.18
C LEU A 103 -4.37 -20.75 11.82
N SER A 104 -4.36 -20.93 13.15
CA SER A 104 -5.56 -21.26 13.91
C SER A 104 -6.59 -20.13 13.85
N GLN A 105 -7.88 -20.44 14.03
CA GLN A 105 -8.95 -19.45 13.95
C GLN A 105 -8.71 -18.22 14.86
N PRO A 106 -8.29 -18.35 16.15
CA PRO A 106 -7.96 -17.19 16.98
C PRO A 106 -6.78 -16.35 16.43
N ALA A 107 -5.74 -16.99 15.90
CA ALA A 107 -4.60 -16.29 15.32
C ALA A 107 -4.97 -15.58 14.01
N GLN A 108 -5.82 -16.19 13.18
CA GLN A 108 -6.42 -15.54 12.01
C GLN A 108 -7.22 -14.31 12.39
N ASP A 109 -8.09 -14.41 13.41
CA ASP A 109 -8.90 -13.28 13.87
C ASP A 109 -8.03 -12.14 14.40
N ASN A 110 -6.96 -12.45 15.14
CA ASN A 110 -6.00 -11.45 15.62
C ASN A 110 -5.25 -10.76 14.46
N LEU A 111 -4.85 -11.52 13.43
CA LEU A 111 -4.22 -10.98 12.22
C LEU A 111 -5.17 -10.02 11.48
N LEU A 112 -6.41 -10.46 11.21
CA LEU A 112 -7.39 -9.63 10.51
C LEU A 112 -7.79 -8.40 11.34
N GLN A 113 -7.98 -8.55 12.65
CA GLN A 113 -8.24 -7.43 13.55
C GLN A 113 -7.07 -6.42 13.55
N SER A 114 -5.82 -6.90 13.44
CA SER A 114 -4.67 -6.00 13.34
C SER A 114 -4.77 -5.07 12.13
N TYR A 115 -5.28 -5.53 10.99
CA TYR A 115 -5.45 -4.68 9.81
C TYR A 115 -6.74 -3.86 9.82
N PHE A 116 -7.89 -4.49 10.07
CA PHE A 116 -9.19 -3.90 9.72
C PHE A 116 -9.96 -3.30 10.91
N SER A 117 -9.69 -3.75 12.14
CA SER A 117 -10.44 -3.29 13.31
C SER A 117 -9.94 -1.95 13.87
N GLU A 118 -10.75 -1.30 14.71
CA GLU A 118 -10.36 -0.10 15.46
C GLU A 118 -9.19 -0.32 16.43
N ASN A 119 -9.01 -1.55 16.92
CA ASN A 119 -7.87 -1.92 17.75
C ASN A 119 -6.59 -2.13 16.90
N GLY A 120 -6.76 -2.23 15.58
CA GLY A 120 -5.71 -2.33 14.59
C GLY A 120 -5.36 -0.98 13.93
N ILE A 121 -4.96 -1.07 12.67
CA ILE A 121 -4.56 0.08 11.85
C ILE A 121 -5.63 0.55 10.86
N GLU A 122 -6.85 0.00 10.94
CA GLU A 122 -8.07 0.44 10.24
C GLU A 122 -7.90 0.63 8.72
N TYR A 123 -7.32 -0.36 8.03
CA TYR A 123 -7.30 -0.42 6.57
C TYR A 123 -8.72 -0.29 6.00
N ASN A 124 -8.85 0.51 4.94
CA ASN A 124 -10.12 0.76 4.25
C ASN A 124 -10.04 0.52 2.74
N LEU A 125 -8.88 0.08 2.22
CA LEU A 125 -8.72 -0.41 0.86
C LEU A 125 -8.29 -1.88 0.85
N VAL A 126 -8.85 -2.68 -0.04
CA VAL A 126 -8.35 -4.02 -0.34
C VAL A 126 -8.29 -4.22 -1.85
N ARG A 127 -7.10 -4.54 -2.35
CA ARG A 127 -6.90 -4.97 -3.74
C ARG A 127 -7.17 -6.47 -3.84
N VAL A 128 -7.88 -6.89 -4.88
CA VAL A 128 -8.21 -8.30 -5.13
C VAL A 128 -7.78 -8.68 -6.55
N PRO A 129 -6.86 -9.65 -6.72
CA PRO A 129 -6.60 -10.21 -8.03
C PRO A 129 -7.85 -10.80 -8.67
N MET A 130 -8.07 -10.50 -9.95
CA MET A 130 -9.04 -11.22 -10.78
C MET A 130 -8.33 -12.46 -11.32
N ALA A 131 -8.67 -13.62 -10.76
CA ALA A 131 -7.99 -14.91 -10.95
C ALA A 131 -6.54 -14.91 -10.45
N CYS A 132 -5.64 -15.61 -11.15
CA CYS A 132 -4.26 -15.80 -10.68
C CYS A 132 -3.38 -14.56 -10.82
N SER A 133 -2.36 -14.49 -9.96
CA SER A 133 -1.19 -13.61 -10.09
C SER A 133 0.11 -14.42 -9.99
N ASP A 134 1.25 -13.75 -9.86
CA ASP A 134 2.50 -14.39 -9.43
C ASP A 134 2.40 -14.91 -7.99
N PHE A 135 1.66 -14.23 -7.12
CA PHE A 135 1.31 -14.67 -5.75
C PHE A 135 0.10 -15.62 -5.71
N SER A 136 0.06 -16.53 -6.67
CA SER A 136 -0.79 -17.71 -6.71
C SER A 136 0.06 -18.99 -6.64
N VAL A 137 -0.58 -20.14 -6.46
CA VAL A 137 0.10 -21.45 -6.44
C VAL A 137 0.05 -22.18 -7.80
N ARG A 138 -0.75 -21.69 -8.73
CA ARG A 138 -0.92 -22.23 -10.08
C ARG A 138 -1.45 -21.17 -11.04
N PRO A 139 -1.24 -21.32 -12.36
CA PRO A 139 -1.93 -20.50 -13.36
C PRO A 139 -3.40 -20.89 -13.47
N TYR A 140 -4.29 -19.89 -13.56
CA TYR A 140 -5.70 -20.08 -13.90
C TYR A 140 -6.38 -18.77 -14.32
N SER A 141 -7.43 -18.87 -15.12
CA SER A 141 -8.42 -17.80 -15.28
C SER A 141 -9.80 -18.29 -14.82
N TYR A 142 -10.82 -17.45 -14.94
CA TYR A 142 -12.20 -17.85 -14.68
C TYR A 142 -12.87 -18.49 -15.90
N ASP A 143 -12.23 -18.49 -17.08
CA ASP A 143 -12.84 -18.97 -18.32
C ASP A 143 -11.80 -19.68 -19.21
N ASP A 144 -11.23 -20.77 -18.70
CA ASP A 144 -10.15 -21.51 -19.37
C ASP A 144 -10.65 -22.45 -20.49
N VAL A 145 -11.97 -22.55 -20.74
CA VAL A 145 -12.53 -23.29 -21.88
C VAL A 145 -12.24 -22.53 -23.18
N PRO A 146 -11.50 -23.11 -24.15
CA PRO A 146 -11.10 -22.37 -25.34
C PRO A 146 -12.27 -21.81 -26.16
N TYR A 147 -12.12 -20.56 -26.59
CA TYR A 147 -13.04 -19.86 -27.50
C TYR A 147 -14.46 -19.67 -26.96
N ASP A 148 -14.64 -19.62 -25.65
CA ASP A 148 -15.93 -19.31 -25.01
C ASP A 148 -16.25 -17.81 -25.04
N TYR A 149 -16.53 -17.28 -26.23
CA TYR A 149 -16.81 -15.85 -26.41
C TYR A 149 -18.05 -15.36 -25.65
N GLU A 150 -18.96 -16.27 -25.28
CA GLU A 150 -20.18 -16.00 -24.52
C GLU A 150 -19.99 -16.12 -23.00
N LEU A 151 -18.81 -16.55 -22.54
CA LEU A 151 -18.47 -16.73 -21.13
C LEU A 151 -19.43 -17.69 -20.41
N LYS A 152 -19.84 -18.77 -21.09
CA LYS A 152 -20.76 -19.80 -20.55
C LYS A 152 -20.12 -20.64 -19.44
N HIS A 153 -18.82 -20.83 -19.49
CA HIS A 153 -18.03 -21.60 -18.52
C HIS A 153 -17.33 -20.72 -17.50
N PHE A 154 -17.59 -19.40 -17.52
CA PHE A 154 -17.06 -18.48 -16.53
C PHE A 154 -17.44 -18.95 -15.12
N LYS A 155 -16.43 -19.19 -14.27
CA LYS A 155 -16.63 -19.62 -12.90
C LYS A 155 -15.51 -19.13 -12.00
N LEU A 156 -15.87 -18.60 -10.84
CA LEU A 156 -14.90 -18.31 -9.78
C LEU A 156 -14.17 -19.59 -9.35
N ALA A 157 -12.87 -19.46 -9.13
CA ALA A 157 -12.03 -20.57 -8.73
C ALA A 157 -12.21 -20.89 -7.23
N GLU A 158 -11.72 -22.05 -6.80
CA GLU A 158 -11.76 -22.46 -5.39
C GLU A 158 -11.01 -21.46 -4.50
N GLU A 159 -9.95 -20.86 -5.03
CA GLU A 159 -9.18 -19.79 -4.39
C GLU A 159 -10.05 -18.57 -4.02
N ASP A 160 -11.04 -18.24 -4.85
CA ASP A 160 -11.99 -17.17 -4.56
C ASP A 160 -13.03 -17.61 -3.53
N VAL A 161 -13.74 -18.69 -3.80
CA VAL A 161 -14.94 -19.08 -3.02
C VAL A 161 -14.60 -19.69 -1.66
N LYS A 162 -13.46 -20.37 -1.52
CA LYS A 162 -13.04 -20.98 -0.25
C LYS A 162 -12.07 -20.12 0.55
N MET A 163 -11.37 -19.17 -0.08
CA MET A 163 -10.34 -18.39 0.62
C MET A 163 -10.61 -16.88 0.62
N LYS A 164 -10.57 -16.23 -0.55
CA LYS A 164 -10.65 -14.76 -0.62
C LYS A 164 -11.98 -14.23 -0.13
N ILE A 165 -13.10 -14.76 -0.62
CA ILE A 165 -14.45 -14.30 -0.27
C ILE A 165 -14.73 -14.44 1.25
N PRO A 166 -14.48 -15.59 1.90
CA PRO A 166 -14.66 -15.70 3.36
C PRO A 166 -13.79 -14.73 4.16
N ILE A 167 -12.54 -14.50 3.76
CA ILE A 167 -11.66 -13.52 4.42
C ILE A 167 -12.19 -12.09 4.23
N LEU A 168 -12.66 -11.73 3.04
CA LEU A 168 -13.24 -10.41 2.77
C LEU A 168 -14.48 -10.14 3.63
N HIS A 169 -15.37 -11.12 3.82
CA HIS A 169 -16.50 -10.98 4.74
C HIS A 169 -16.05 -10.75 6.18
N ARG A 170 -15.04 -11.48 6.65
CA ARG A 170 -14.48 -11.27 8.00
C ARG A 170 -13.85 -9.89 8.14
N ALA A 171 -13.10 -9.44 7.15
CA ALA A 171 -12.51 -8.10 7.13
C ALA A 171 -13.59 -7.00 7.17
N LEU A 172 -14.65 -7.14 6.34
CA LEU A 172 -15.81 -6.24 6.34
C LEU A 172 -16.52 -6.21 7.70
N ALA A 173 -16.73 -7.37 8.34
CA ALA A 173 -17.38 -7.46 9.64
C ALA A 173 -16.55 -6.83 10.78
N MET A 174 -15.22 -6.84 10.65
CA MET A 174 -14.30 -6.23 11.63
C MET A 174 -14.09 -4.74 11.42
N ALA A 175 -14.32 -4.24 10.20
CA ALA A 175 -14.09 -2.85 9.84
C ALA A 175 -15.24 -1.96 10.33
N LYS A 176 -14.91 -0.92 11.11
CA LYS A 176 -15.86 0.16 11.42
C LYS A 176 -15.97 1.21 10.32
N ARG A 177 -14.91 1.36 9.52
CA ARG A 177 -14.88 2.25 8.37
C ARG A 177 -15.34 1.47 7.14
N GLN A 178 -15.98 2.16 6.19
CA GLN A 178 -16.34 1.54 4.93
C GLN A 178 -15.08 0.99 4.23
N LEU A 179 -15.01 -0.33 4.07
CA LEU A 179 -13.97 -0.99 3.30
C LEU A 179 -14.33 -0.89 1.81
N SER A 180 -13.40 -0.44 1.00
CA SER A 180 -13.54 -0.37 -0.45
C SER A 180 -12.67 -1.42 -1.12
N LEU A 181 -13.31 -2.33 -1.86
CA LEU A 181 -12.62 -3.33 -2.65
C LEU A 181 -12.32 -2.77 -4.03
N TYR A 182 -11.13 -3.04 -4.57
CA TYR A 182 -10.87 -2.84 -5.99
C TYR A 182 -10.16 -4.05 -6.57
N ALA A 183 -10.39 -4.34 -7.85
CA ALA A 183 -9.85 -5.52 -8.49
C ALA A 183 -8.97 -5.20 -9.68
N SER A 184 -8.03 -6.11 -9.97
CA SER A 184 -7.07 -5.94 -11.05
C SER A 184 -6.81 -7.30 -11.68
N PRO A 185 -6.92 -7.46 -13.01
CA PRO A 185 -6.50 -8.69 -13.68
C PRO A 185 -5.01 -8.63 -14.02
N TRP A 186 -4.34 -9.77 -13.90
CA TRP A 186 -2.97 -9.93 -14.40
C TRP A 186 -2.95 -10.47 -15.82
N THR A 187 -3.87 -11.38 -16.15
CA THR A 187 -3.95 -12.00 -17.47
C THR A 187 -5.42 -12.20 -17.86
N SER A 188 -5.68 -12.19 -19.16
CA SER A 188 -6.89 -12.81 -19.71
C SER A 188 -6.76 -14.33 -19.75
N PRO A 189 -7.85 -15.08 -20.01
CA PRO A 189 -7.77 -16.48 -20.41
C PRO A 189 -6.76 -16.68 -21.55
N ALA A 190 -6.02 -17.79 -21.50
CA ALA A 190 -4.92 -18.08 -22.42
C ALA A 190 -5.37 -18.03 -23.89
N TRP A 191 -6.54 -18.58 -24.21
CA TRP A 191 -7.07 -18.65 -25.57
C TRP A 191 -7.34 -17.28 -26.22
N MET A 192 -7.52 -16.23 -25.40
CA MET A 192 -7.67 -14.84 -25.86
C MET A 192 -6.34 -14.16 -26.20
N LYS A 193 -5.21 -14.74 -25.81
CA LYS A 193 -3.88 -14.14 -25.94
C LYS A 193 -3.16 -14.59 -27.19
N SER A 194 -2.36 -13.70 -27.77
CA SER A 194 -1.56 -13.96 -28.97
C SER A 194 -0.56 -15.10 -28.81
N ASN A 195 -0.11 -15.38 -27.58
CA ASN A 195 0.84 -16.43 -27.25
C ASN A 195 0.20 -17.69 -26.66
N GLU A 196 -1.12 -17.69 -26.46
CA GLU A 196 -1.88 -18.83 -25.93
C GLU A 196 -1.38 -19.37 -24.57
N ASP A 197 -0.69 -18.53 -23.79
CA ASP A 197 -0.21 -18.84 -22.44
C ASP A 197 -0.54 -17.66 -21.52
N VAL A 198 -0.96 -17.94 -20.29
CA VAL A 198 -1.23 -16.91 -19.27
C VAL A 198 0.04 -16.13 -18.88
N ARG A 199 1.22 -16.72 -19.04
CA ARG A 199 2.53 -16.09 -18.79
C ARG A 199 3.12 -15.45 -20.04
N GLY A 200 4.23 -14.73 -19.86
CA GLY A 200 5.09 -14.33 -20.96
C GLY A 200 4.51 -13.21 -21.82
N LYS A 201 5.27 -12.86 -22.87
CA LYS A 201 4.91 -11.79 -23.78
C LYS A 201 3.71 -12.20 -24.64
N GLY A 202 2.53 -11.73 -24.26
CA GLY A 202 1.27 -11.93 -24.97
C GLY A 202 0.41 -10.68 -24.91
N MET A 203 -0.31 -10.40 -26.00
CA MET A 203 -1.32 -9.34 -26.09
C MET A 203 -2.69 -9.97 -26.28
N LEU A 204 -3.78 -9.23 -26.07
CA LEU A 204 -5.08 -9.69 -26.55
C LEU A 204 -5.01 -9.89 -28.06
N LYS A 205 -5.62 -10.97 -28.56
CA LYS A 205 -5.78 -11.19 -29.99
C LYS A 205 -6.67 -10.09 -30.58
N GLY A 206 -6.37 -9.75 -31.84
CA GLY A 206 -7.13 -8.79 -32.62
C GLY A 206 -7.01 -7.35 -32.10
N GLN A 207 -8.11 -6.60 -32.07
CA GLN A 207 -8.11 -5.16 -31.78
C GLN A 207 -9.38 -4.71 -31.07
N ALA A 208 -9.31 -3.57 -30.37
CA ALA A 208 -10.46 -2.98 -29.67
C ALA A 208 -11.71 -2.92 -30.57
N GLY A 209 -12.87 -3.21 -30.00
CA GLY A 209 -14.15 -3.34 -30.69
C GLY A 209 -14.44 -4.72 -31.29
N ASP A 210 -13.47 -5.63 -31.33
CA ASP A 210 -13.64 -6.99 -31.83
C ASP A 210 -14.19 -7.97 -30.79
N LYS A 211 -14.35 -9.24 -31.19
CA LYS A 211 -14.87 -10.28 -30.31
C LYS A 211 -13.98 -10.57 -29.10
N TYR A 212 -12.65 -10.50 -29.22
CA TYR A 212 -11.74 -10.81 -28.11
C TYR A 212 -11.80 -9.71 -27.06
N HIS A 213 -11.78 -8.44 -27.49
CA HIS A 213 -11.83 -7.30 -26.59
C HIS A 213 -13.21 -7.15 -25.94
N LYS A 214 -14.29 -7.39 -26.69
CA LYS A 214 -15.65 -7.45 -26.13
C LYS A 214 -15.81 -8.57 -25.11
N THR A 215 -15.33 -9.78 -25.41
CA THR A 215 -15.38 -10.88 -24.44
C THR A 215 -14.54 -10.55 -23.21
N TRP A 216 -13.34 -9.97 -23.37
CA TRP A 216 -12.52 -9.55 -22.23
C TRP A 216 -13.20 -8.47 -21.39
N ALA A 217 -13.85 -7.48 -22.00
CA ALA A 217 -14.63 -6.48 -21.29
C ALA A 217 -15.82 -7.12 -20.52
N ASN A 218 -16.52 -8.06 -21.13
CA ASN A 218 -17.60 -8.80 -20.47
C ASN A 218 -17.10 -9.71 -19.33
N TYR A 219 -15.85 -10.18 -19.39
CA TYR A 219 -15.22 -10.94 -18.30
C TYR A 219 -15.14 -10.11 -17.01
N PHE A 220 -14.87 -8.79 -17.11
CA PHE A 220 -14.93 -7.90 -15.95
C PHE A 220 -16.34 -7.84 -15.36
N ILE A 221 -17.37 -7.74 -16.21
CA ILE A 221 -18.76 -7.70 -15.75
C ILE A 221 -19.15 -9.02 -15.09
N LYS A 222 -18.79 -10.16 -15.68
CA LYS A 222 -19.00 -11.49 -15.07
C LYS A 222 -18.30 -11.63 -13.72
N PHE A 223 -17.07 -11.15 -13.58
CA PHE A 223 -16.37 -11.12 -12.30
C PHE A 223 -17.15 -10.31 -11.24
N LEU A 224 -17.60 -9.11 -11.60
CA LEU A 224 -18.38 -8.24 -10.72
C LEU A 224 -19.73 -8.89 -10.35
N ASP A 225 -20.42 -9.50 -11.31
CA ASP A 225 -21.68 -10.23 -11.11
C ASP A 225 -21.49 -11.41 -10.15
N GLU A 226 -20.47 -12.25 -10.35
CA GLU A 226 -20.24 -13.41 -9.49
C GLU A 226 -19.88 -13.00 -8.06
N TYR A 227 -19.01 -12.00 -7.86
CA TYR A 227 -18.72 -11.51 -6.51
C TYR A 227 -19.95 -10.82 -5.86
N ALA A 228 -20.81 -10.17 -6.64
CA ALA A 228 -22.05 -9.58 -6.14
C ALA A 228 -23.03 -10.65 -5.62
N LYS A 229 -23.05 -11.87 -6.20
CA LYS A 229 -23.82 -13.00 -5.64
C LYS A 229 -23.35 -13.42 -4.25
N HIS A 230 -22.10 -13.11 -3.91
CA HIS A 230 -21.54 -13.26 -2.57
C HIS A 230 -21.67 -11.98 -1.72
N ASN A 231 -22.49 -11.02 -2.11
CA ASN A 231 -22.67 -9.73 -1.41
C ASN A 231 -21.36 -8.91 -1.26
N LEU A 232 -20.45 -9.03 -2.23
CA LEU A 232 -19.23 -8.23 -2.31
C LEU A 232 -19.29 -7.34 -3.55
N THR A 233 -19.19 -6.04 -3.35
CA THR A 233 -19.18 -5.04 -4.42
C THR A 233 -17.83 -4.35 -4.53
N PHE A 234 -17.41 -4.01 -5.74
CA PHE A 234 -16.14 -3.34 -5.98
C PHE A 234 -16.33 -1.84 -6.22
N TRP A 235 -15.58 -1.05 -5.47
CA TRP A 235 -15.47 0.39 -5.66
C TRP A 235 -14.80 0.70 -7.01
N ALA A 236 -13.77 -0.05 -7.39
CA ALA A 236 -13.05 0.17 -8.63
C ALA A 236 -12.50 -1.13 -9.26
N VAL A 237 -12.15 -1.05 -10.53
CA VAL A 237 -11.29 -2.02 -11.23
C VAL A 237 -10.15 -1.29 -11.92
N THR A 238 -9.00 -1.93 -12.05
CA THR A 238 -7.91 -1.46 -12.92
C THR A 238 -8.00 -2.13 -14.28
N ALA A 239 -7.68 -1.41 -15.35
CA ALA A 239 -7.83 -1.91 -16.72
C ALA A 239 -6.93 -3.12 -17.01
N GLN A 240 -5.75 -3.17 -16.37
CA GLN A 240 -4.77 -4.25 -16.48
C GLN A 240 -3.66 -3.99 -15.47
N ASN A 241 -3.21 -5.01 -14.72
CA ASN A 241 -1.99 -4.94 -13.92
C ASN A 241 -0.74 -4.87 -14.82
N GLU A 242 0.11 -3.87 -14.62
CA GLU A 242 1.41 -3.68 -15.28
C GLU A 242 1.39 -3.95 -16.80
N PRO A 243 0.57 -3.21 -17.57
CA PRO A 243 0.38 -3.43 -19.01
C PRO A 243 1.67 -3.31 -19.83
N LEU A 244 2.72 -2.64 -19.34
CA LEU A 244 4.01 -2.55 -20.05
C LEU A 244 5.00 -3.64 -19.66
N ALA A 245 4.81 -4.35 -18.56
CA ALA A 245 5.80 -5.29 -18.03
C ALA A 245 6.25 -6.32 -19.07
N ALA A 246 5.30 -6.96 -19.77
CA ALA A 246 5.60 -7.99 -20.76
C ALA A 246 6.16 -7.45 -22.09
N LEU A 247 6.12 -6.13 -22.33
CA LEU A 247 6.76 -5.49 -23.48
C LEU A 247 8.23 -5.14 -23.20
N LEU A 248 8.56 -4.87 -21.94
CA LEU A 248 9.89 -4.44 -21.51
C LEU A 248 10.73 -5.60 -20.92
N ALA A 249 10.09 -6.68 -20.50
CA ALA A 249 10.73 -7.86 -19.94
C ALA A 249 10.10 -9.14 -20.50
N HIS A 250 10.66 -10.29 -20.09
CA HIS A 250 10.13 -11.63 -20.39
C HIS A 250 9.62 -12.32 -19.12
N PRO A 251 8.60 -11.74 -18.45
CA PRO A 251 8.11 -12.28 -17.19
C PRO A 251 7.58 -13.70 -17.36
N GLN A 252 7.92 -14.57 -16.42
CA GLN A 252 7.42 -15.96 -16.38
C GLN A 252 6.13 -16.08 -15.55
N PHE A 253 5.49 -14.96 -15.22
CA PHE A 253 4.27 -14.87 -14.42
C PHE A 253 3.08 -14.33 -15.25
N PRO A 254 1.84 -14.40 -14.72
CA PRO A 254 0.64 -13.94 -15.42
C PRO A 254 0.74 -12.47 -15.82
N THR A 255 0.52 -12.18 -17.10
CA THR A 255 0.60 -10.81 -17.63
C THR A 255 -0.13 -10.72 -18.96
N ILE A 256 -0.66 -9.54 -19.32
CA ILE A 256 -1.07 -9.24 -20.69
C ILE A 256 -0.66 -7.82 -21.06
N ALA A 257 0.03 -7.72 -22.19
CA ALA A 257 0.61 -6.47 -22.65
C ALA A 257 -0.43 -5.57 -23.32
N PHE A 258 -0.41 -4.30 -22.93
CA PHE A 258 -1.06 -3.20 -23.64
C PHE A 258 -0.05 -2.07 -23.84
N THR A 259 -0.08 -1.43 -24.99
CA THR A 259 0.44 -0.07 -25.13
C THR A 259 -0.60 0.93 -24.61
N ALA A 260 -0.18 2.18 -24.35
CA ALA A 260 -1.12 3.23 -23.93
C ALA A 260 -2.24 3.47 -24.97
N VAL A 261 -1.93 3.31 -26.25
CA VAL A 261 -2.90 3.43 -27.36
C VAL A 261 -3.92 2.28 -27.32
N GLN A 262 -3.45 1.04 -27.12
CA GLN A 262 -4.35 -0.10 -27.00
C GLN A 262 -5.22 -0.02 -25.76
N GLN A 263 -4.68 0.41 -24.61
CA GLN A 263 -5.48 0.61 -23.40
C GLN A 263 -6.52 1.72 -23.63
N ARG A 264 -6.15 2.83 -24.28
CA ARG A 264 -7.11 3.88 -24.67
C ARG A 264 -8.25 3.32 -25.50
N ASP A 265 -7.94 2.56 -26.55
CA ASP A 265 -8.95 2.06 -27.47
C ASP A 265 -9.84 1.00 -26.83
N PHE A 266 -9.26 0.09 -26.03
CA PHE A 266 -10.02 -0.88 -25.23
C PHE A 266 -10.97 -0.20 -24.25
N VAL A 267 -10.52 0.86 -23.56
CA VAL A 267 -11.37 1.64 -22.65
C VAL A 267 -12.48 2.36 -23.42
N ALA A 268 -12.16 2.99 -24.55
CA ALA A 268 -13.12 3.77 -25.32
C ALA A 268 -14.20 2.91 -26.00
N GLN A 269 -13.83 1.72 -26.51
CA GLN A 269 -14.68 0.91 -27.39
C GLN A 269 -15.33 -0.26 -26.68
N ASP A 270 -14.72 -0.81 -25.62
CA ASP A 270 -15.15 -2.05 -25.00
C ASP A 270 -15.42 -1.89 -23.49
N LEU A 271 -14.36 -1.75 -22.67
CA LEU A 271 -14.48 -1.81 -21.21
C LEU A 271 -15.30 -0.66 -20.61
N GLY A 272 -15.07 0.58 -21.06
CA GLY A 272 -15.80 1.75 -20.59
C GLY A 272 -17.31 1.65 -20.85
N PRO A 273 -17.75 1.41 -22.10
CA PRO A 273 -19.16 1.23 -22.43
C PRO A 273 -19.85 0.12 -21.63
N VAL A 274 -19.25 -1.07 -21.49
CA VAL A 274 -19.92 -2.18 -20.77
C VAL A 274 -20.00 -1.92 -19.27
N LEU A 275 -18.98 -1.30 -18.66
CA LEU A 275 -19.03 -0.91 -17.24
C LEU A 275 -20.15 0.12 -17.01
N ALA A 276 -20.25 1.13 -17.87
CA ALA A 276 -21.27 2.19 -17.76
C ALA A 276 -22.70 1.70 -17.97
N GLN A 277 -22.89 0.64 -18.76
CA GLN A 277 -24.20 0.01 -18.99
C GLN A 277 -24.55 -1.07 -17.96
N SER A 278 -23.56 -1.54 -17.19
CA SER A 278 -23.79 -2.54 -16.14
C SER A 278 -24.52 -1.95 -14.93
N SER A 279 -25.06 -2.82 -14.08
CA SER A 279 -25.65 -2.42 -12.80
C SER A 279 -24.63 -2.01 -11.74
N HIS A 280 -23.32 -2.12 -12.04
CA HIS A 280 -22.25 -1.86 -11.08
C HIS A 280 -21.83 -0.38 -11.10
N SER A 281 -21.77 0.27 -9.94
CA SER A 281 -21.24 1.64 -9.80
C SER A 281 -19.71 1.69 -9.74
N THR A 282 -19.04 0.71 -10.36
CA THR A 282 -17.60 0.48 -10.25
C THR A 282 -16.82 1.49 -11.10
N ARG A 283 -15.80 2.11 -10.49
CA ARG A 283 -14.93 3.08 -11.16
C ARG A 283 -13.81 2.39 -11.93
N LEU A 284 -13.42 2.95 -13.07
CA LEU A 284 -12.29 2.46 -13.85
C LEU A 284 -11.01 3.23 -13.54
N ILE A 285 -9.93 2.50 -13.27
CA ILE A 285 -8.58 3.00 -13.07
C ILE A 285 -7.71 2.53 -14.24
N ILE A 286 -6.97 3.44 -14.87
CA ILE A 286 -6.06 3.12 -15.99
C ILE A 286 -4.62 3.00 -15.52
N MET A 287 -3.73 2.57 -16.43
CA MET A 287 -2.31 2.30 -16.20
C MET A 287 -2.08 1.12 -15.25
N ASP A 288 -2.11 1.33 -13.92
CA ASP A 288 -1.77 0.32 -12.90
C ASP A 288 -0.32 -0.20 -13.09
N ASP A 289 0.62 0.75 -13.22
CA ASP A 289 2.02 0.47 -13.56
C ASP A 289 2.96 1.54 -12.99
N GLN A 290 4.26 1.44 -13.26
CA GLN A 290 5.29 2.30 -12.70
C GLN A 290 5.10 3.78 -13.05
N ARG A 291 5.36 4.68 -12.08
CA ARG A 291 5.19 6.12 -12.29
C ARG A 291 6.10 6.73 -13.38
N ILE A 292 7.15 6.03 -13.80
CA ILE A 292 8.04 6.47 -14.89
C ILE A 292 7.32 6.62 -16.23
N HIS A 293 6.16 5.99 -16.38
CA HIS A 293 5.32 6.10 -17.58
C HIS A 293 4.44 7.36 -17.57
N LEU A 294 4.42 8.10 -16.46
CA LEU A 294 3.70 9.36 -16.32
C LEU A 294 4.57 10.57 -16.62
N PRO A 295 4.02 11.61 -17.27
CA PRO A 295 2.61 11.79 -17.65
C PRO A 295 2.24 11.21 -19.02
N ALA A 296 3.16 10.53 -19.71
CA ALA A 296 2.98 10.11 -21.11
C ALA A 296 1.78 9.17 -21.30
N TRP A 297 1.63 8.16 -20.44
CA TRP A 297 0.50 7.23 -20.50
C TRP A 297 -0.85 7.95 -20.32
N ALA A 298 -0.93 8.82 -19.31
CA ALA A 298 -2.12 9.62 -19.04
C ALA A 298 -2.47 10.53 -20.23
N LYS A 299 -1.49 11.16 -20.88
CA LYS A 299 -1.73 11.98 -22.08
C LYS A 299 -2.37 11.20 -23.22
N VAL A 300 -1.95 9.96 -23.45
CA VAL A 300 -2.50 9.12 -24.53
C VAL A 300 -3.94 8.71 -24.23
N VAL A 301 -4.21 8.26 -23.01
CA VAL A 301 -5.53 7.74 -22.63
C VAL A 301 -6.52 8.87 -22.33
N LEU A 302 -6.17 9.78 -21.42
CA LEU A 302 -7.04 10.87 -20.96
C LEU A 302 -7.11 12.04 -21.96
N GLY A 303 -6.15 12.14 -22.88
CA GLY A 303 -6.24 13.09 -24.01
C GLY A 303 -7.32 12.73 -25.03
N ASN A 304 -7.85 11.51 -24.99
CA ASN A 304 -8.99 11.09 -25.82
C ASN A 304 -10.31 11.24 -25.05
N VAL A 305 -11.19 12.11 -25.52
CA VAL A 305 -12.46 12.44 -24.84
C VAL A 305 -13.43 11.26 -24.69
N THR A 306 -13.33 10.24 -25.54
CA THR A 306 -14.17 9.05 -25.47
C THR A 306 -13.66 8.09 -24.40
N ALA A 307 -12.34 7.88 -24.29
CA ALA A 307 -11.78 7.10 -23.19
C ALA A 307 -11.92 7.84 -21.86
N ALA A 308 -11.55 9.12 -21.81
CA ALA A 308 -11.47 9.91 -20.59
C ALA A 308 -12.78 9.95 -19.77
N ARG A 309 -13.95 9.97 -20.44
CA ARG A 309 -15.25 10.00 -19.75
C ARG A 309 -15.53 8.78 -18.87
N TYR A 310 -14.87 7.65 -19.17
CA TYR A 310 -15.04 6.41 -18.41
C TYR A 310 -13.98 6.25 -17.32
N VAL A 311 -12.90 7.03 -17.35
CA VAL A 311 -11.76 6.86 -16.46
C VAL A 311 -11.93 7.73 -15.22
N ALA A 312 -11.91 7.12 -14.03
CA ALA A 312 -11.99 7.86 -12.78
C ALA A 312 -10.61 8.27 -12.25
N GLY A 313 -9.57 7.47 -12.51
CA GLY A 313 -8.23 7.72 -12.00
C GLY A 313 -7.14 6.91 -12.66
N VAL A 314 -5.91 7.11 -12.20
CA VAL A 314 -4.68 6.47 -12.69
C VAL A 314 -4.03 5.69 -11.54
N GLY A 315 -3.81 4.40 -11.76
CA GLY A 315 -3.16 3.48 -10.82
C GLY A 315 -1.65 3.48 -11.03
N ILE A 316 -0.88 3.49 -9.95
CA ILE A 316 0.58 3.67 -9.97
C ILE A 316 1.26 2.66 -9.05
N HIS A 317 2.38 2.10 -9.52
CA HIS A 317 3.25 1.19 -8.76
C HIS A 317 4.56 1.88 -8.36
N TRP A 318 5.15 1.41 -7.26
CA TRP A 318 6.28 2.05 -6.55
C TRP A 318 7.69 1.67 -7.08
N TYR A 319 7.85 0.54 -7.76
CA TYR A 319 9.15 -0.16 -7.87
C TYR A 319 10.26 0.63 -8.56
N LEU A 320 9.91 1.58 -9.42
CA LEU A 320 10.85 2.44 -10.16
C LEU A 320 10.85 3.90 -9.71
N ASP A 321 10.36 4.20 -8.50
CA ASP A 321 10.25 5.57 -8.00
C ASP A 321 11.58 6.33 -8.00
N SER A 322 12.71 5.66 -7.72
CA SER A 322 14.01 6.31 -7.68
C SER A 322 14.49 6.84 -9.04
N ILE A 323 13.86 6.43 -10.14
CA ILE A 323 14.28 6.82 -11.51
C ILE A 323 13.74 8.20 -11.89
N VAL A 324 12.54 8.56 -11.42
CA VAL A 324 11.90 9.83 -11.79
C VAL A 324 11.42 10.57 -10.55
N PRO A 325 11.67 11.88 -10.39
CA PRO A 325 11.07 12.67 -9.33
C PRO A 325 9.53 12.65 -9.40
N ALA A 326 8.87 12.63 -8.24
CA ALA A 326 7.41 12.67 -8.14
C ALA A 326 6.80 13.92 -8.80
N SER A 327 7.51 15.05 -8.81
CA SER A 327 7.06 16.29 -9.46
C SER A 327 7.01 16.19 -10.99
N CYS A 328 7.95 15.47 -11.61
CA CYS A 328 7.99 15.26 -13.06
C CYS A 328 6.93 14.26 -13.55
N SER A 329 6.43 13.39 -12.67
CA SER A 329 5.48 12.34 -12.99
C SER A 329 4.08 12.64 -12.43
N LEU A 330 3.91 12.58 -11.10
CA LEU A 330 2.64 12.72 -10.40
C LEU A 330 2.07 14.14 -10.49
N GLU A 331 2.84 15.17 -10.12
CA GLU A 331 2.35 16.55 -10.22
C GLU A 331 2.09 16.96 -11.67
N ALA A 332 2.97 16.58 -12.59
CA ALA A 332 2.77 16.85 -14.01
C ALA A 332 1.48 16.23 -14.52
N THR A 333 1.17 15.00 -14.11
CA THR A 333 -0.09 14.31 -14.46
C THR A 333 -1.29 15.01 -13.84
N HIS A 334 -1.23 15.35 -12.55
CA HIS A 334 -2.32 16.05 -11.87
C HIS A 334 -2.59 17.43 -12.49
N LYS A 335 -1.55 18.19 -12.85
CA LYS A 335 -1.69 19.50 -13.51
C LYS A 335 -2.39 19.39 -14.87
N LEU A 336 -2.13 18.32 -15.61
CA LEU A 336 -2.76 18.08 -16.92
C LEU A 336 -4.19 17.54 -16.78
N PHE A 337 -4.45 16.70 -15.78
CA PHE A 337 -5.70 15.96 -15.62
C PHE A 337 -6.22 16.03 -14.18
N PRO A 338 -6.56 17.23 -13.65
CA PRO A 338 -6.83 17.42 -12.21
C PRO A 338 -8.11 16.73 -11.71
N ASN A 339 -9.02 16.39 -12.62
CA ASN A 339 -10.29 15.73 -12.30
C ASN A 339 -10.17 14.20 -12.20
N HIS A 340 -9.00 13.63 -12.49
CA HIS A 340 -8.73 12.20 -12.36
C HIS A 340 -7.79 11.98 -11.18
N PHE A 341 -8.20 11.13 -10.22
CA PHE A 341 -7.38 10.89 -9.04
C PHE A 341 -6.15 10.04 -9.39
N LEU A 342 -5.09 10.20 -8.60
CA LEU A 342 -3.93 9.33 -8.64
C LEU A 342 -3.99 8.38 -7.43
N LEU A 343 -3.77 7.09 -7.64
CA LEU A 343 -3.78 6.08 -6.58
C LEU A 343 -2.54 5.21 -6.69
N TYR A 344 -1.78 5.07 -5.62
CA TYR A 344 -0.78 4.01 -5.55
C TYR A 344 -1.49 2.71 -5.25
N THR A 345 -1.59 1.86 -6.27
CA THR A 345 -2.39 0.63 -6.28
C THR A 345 -1.58 -0.57 -5.84
N GLU A 346 -0.25 -0.48 -5.83
CA GLU A 346 0.65 -1.54 -5.42
C GLU A 346 2.02 -0.99 -5.01
N ALA A 347 2.58 -1.56 -3.96
CA ALA A 347 3.92 -1.31 -3.48
C ALA A 347 4.40 -2.48 -2.60
N CYS A 348 5.65 -2.93 -2.77
CA CYS A 348 6.26 -3.90 -1.87
C CYS A 348 7.76 -3.64 -1.66
N SER A 349 8.34 -4.28 -0.65
CA SER A 349 9.80 -4.30 -0.43
C SER A 349 10.32 -5.73 -0.61
N GLY A 350 11.64 -5.87 -0.82
CA GLY A 350 12.24 -7.20 -1.03
C GLY A 350 12.14 -7.75 -2.44
N PHE A 351 11.64 -6.97 -3.39
CA PHE A 351 11.61 -7.30 -4.83
C PHE A 351 12.97 -7.27 -5.53
N LEU A 352 14.03 -6.78 -4.86
CA LEU A 352 15.37 -6.72 -5.44
C LEU A 352 16.11 -8.04 -5.17
N THR A 353 16.43 -8.77 -6.24
CA THR A 353 16.92 -10.16 -6.27
C THR A 353 18.21 -10.46 -5.49
N TYR A 354 18.99 -9.43 -5.13
CA TYR A 354 20.26 -9.58 -4.41
C TYR A 354 20.14 -9.40 -2.88
N ARG A 355 18.91 -9.32 -2.34
CA ARG A 355 18.64 -9.27 -0.90
C ARG A 355 17.66 -10.37 -0.51
N PHE A 356 17.66 -10.77 0.77
CA PHE A 356 16.62 -11.63 1.32
C PHE A 356 15.24 -11.00 1.07
N SER A 357 14.31 -11.77 0.51
CA SER A 357 12.93 -11.33 0.26
C SER A 357 12.29 -10.88 1.56
N VAL A 358 12.29 -11.71 2.60
CA VAL A 358 11.84 -11.37 3.97
C VAL A 358 13.01 -10.96 4.86
N SER A 359 12.84 -9.89 5.63
CA SER A 359 13.81 -9.40 6.61
C SER A 359 13.09 -9.00 7.89
N LEU A 360 13.00 -9.94 8.84
CA LEU A 360 12.27 -9.75 10.09
C LEU A 360 12.87 -8.60 10.92
N GLY A 361 12.05 -7.62 11.26
CA GLY A 361 12.45 -6.45 12.07
C GLY A 361 13.16 -5.34 11.31
N CYS A 362 13.20 -5.36 9.97
CA CYS A 362 13.93 -4.38 9.17
C CYS A 362 13.30 -2.97 9.24
N TRP A 363 13.89 -2.08 10.06
CA TRP A 363 13.43 -0.69 10.20
C TRP A 363 13.51 0.11 8.89
N GLU A 364 14.57 -0.11 8.10
CA GLU A 364 14.77 0.58 6.82
C GLU A 364 13.61 0.33 5.84
N ARG A 365 13.02 -0.88 5.83
CA ARG A 365 11.83 -1.18 5.01
C ARG A 365 10.61 -0.38 5.49
N GLY A 366 10.44 -0.21 6.80
CA GLY A 366 9.44 0.71 7.36
C GLY A 366 9.66 2.15 6.91
N ASP A 367 10.89 2.66 7.03
CA ASP A 367 11.26 4.01 6.60
C ASP A 367 10.92 4.24 5.12
N ARG A 368 11.21 3.26 4.26
CA ARG A 368 10.90 3.32 2.81
C ARG A 368 9.39 3.43 2.54
N TYR A 369 8.55 2.70 3.26
CA TYR A 369 7.08 2.81 3.13
C TYR A 369 6.59 4.20 3.51
N SER A 370 6.97 4.67 4.71
CA SER A 370 6.55 6.01 5.15
C SER A 370 7.11 7.14 4.28
N HIS A 371 8.34 7.01 3.79
CA HIS A 371 8.95 7.96 2.85
C HIS A 371 8.16 8.03 1.54
N SER A 372 7.80 6.86 0.98
CA SER A 372 6.97 6.78 -0.22
C SER A 372 5.61 7.44 0.02
N ILE A 373 4.89 7.06 1.09
CA ILE A 373 3.57 7.62 1.41
C ILE A 373 3.63 9.14 1.61
N LEU A 374 4.61 9.65 2.36
CA LEU A 374 4.81 11.08 2.55
C LEU A 374 5.10 11.79 1.23
N THR A 375 5.94 11.20 0.39
CA THR A 375 6.26 11.76 -0.92
C THR A 375 4.99 11.84 -1.77
N VAL A 376 4.25 10.75 -1.93
CA VAL A 376 3.13 10.70 -2.88
C VAL A 376 1.93 11.52 -2.40
N LEU A 377 1.64 11.55 -1.10
CA LEU A 377 0.60 12.43 -0.54
C LEU A 377 0.95 13.91 -0.75
N ASN A 378 2.24 14.25 -0.77
CA ASN A 378 2.68 15.59 -1.09
C ASN A 378 2.62 15.93 -2.59
N HIS A 379 2.31 14.96 -3.45
CA HIS A 379 2.21 15.09 -4.91
C HIS A 379 0.86 14.55 -5.43
N PHE A 380 -0.24 14.97 -4.78
CA PHE A 380 -1.63 14.78 -5.21
C PHE A 380 -2.18 13.35 -5.24
N VAL A 381 -1.44 12.35 -4.71
CA VAL A 381 -1.96 10.98 -4.62
C VAL A 381 -3.02 10.88 -3.52
N ALA A 382 -4.12 10.20 -3.85
CA ALA A 382 -5.31 10.05 -3.01
C ALA A 382 -5.26 8.82 -2.10
N GLY A 383 -4.37 7.85 -2.33
CA GLY A 383 -4.29 6.67 -1.48
C GLY A 383 -3.09 5.81 -1.82
N TRP A 384 -2.81 4.83 -0.96
CA TRP A 384 -1.64 3.98 -1.08
C TRP A 384 -1.95 2.56 -0.60
N THR A 385 -1.70 1.58 -1.46
CA THR A 385 -2.01 0.18 -1.19
C THR A 385 -0.73 -0.65 -1.22
N ASP A 386 -0.48 -1.33 -0.10
CA ASP A 386 0.54 -2.36 0.01
C ASP A 386 0.24 -3.55 -0.92
N TRP A 387 1.24 -4.39 -1.13
CA TRP A 387 1.07 -5.65 -1.83
C TRP A 387 0.46 -6.73 -0.95
N ASN A 388 1.08 -7.90 -0.80
CA ASN A 388 0.48 -9.01 -0.06
C ASN A 388 0.24 -8.67 1.42
N LEU A 389 -1.01 -8.77 1.89
CA LEU A 389 -1.38 -8.55 3.30
C LEU A 389 -0.59 -9.44 4.28
N ALA A 390 -0.25 -10.65 3.86
CA ALA A 390 0.58 -11.58 4.61
C ALA A 390 1.38 -12.49 3.67
N LEU A 391 2.59 -12.87 4.06
CA LEU A 391 3.42 -13.88 3.40
C LEU A 391 4.07 -14.80 4.44
N ASP A 392 4.64 -15.92 4.02
CA ASP A 392 5.41 -16.81 4.90
C ASP A 392 6.84 -16.29 5.16
N LEU A 393 7.64 -17.05 5.92
CA LEU A 393 9.05 -16.74 6.20
C LEU A 393 9.95 -16.67 4.96
N GLN A 394 9.54 -17.27 3.84
CA GLN A 394 10.25 -17.23 2.57
C GLN A 394 9.87 -16.00 1.73
N GLY A 395 8.68 -15.44 1.96
CA GLY A 395 8.10 -14.36 1.17
C GLY A 395 7.14 -14.87 0.09
N GLY A 396 6.52 -16.03 0.31
CA GLY A 396 5.60 -16.69 -0.61
C GLY A 396 4.28 -17.13 0.05
N PRO A 397 3.58 -18.12 -0.53
CA PRO A 397 3.97 -18.86 -1.74
C PRO A 397 3.91 -18.00 -3.01
N ASN A 398 4.77 -18.31 -3.98
CA ASN A 398 4.80 -17.67 -5.30
C ASN A 398 5.29 -18.71 -6.31
N TRP A 399 4.44 -19.11 -7.26
CA TRP A 399 4.73 -20.23 -8.18
C TRP A 399 5.85 -19.97 -9.20
N VAL A 400 6.34 -18.72 -9.29
CA VAL A 400 7.50 -18.34 -10.11
C VAL A 400 8.71 -17.91 -9.27
N GLU A 401 8.66 -18.17 -7.96
CA GLU A 401 9.73 -17.84 -7.00
C GLU A 401 10.07 -16.34 -6.92
N ASN A 402 9.13 -15.46 -7.30
CA ASN A 402 9.26 -14.01 -7.21
C ASN A 402 8.96 -13.50 -5.79
N TYR A 403 9.68 -14.02 -4.79
CA TYR A 403 9.41 -13.75 -3.37
C TYR A 403 9.71 -12.30 -2.98
N VAL A 404 8.87 -11.72 -2.11
CA VAL A 404 9.02 -10.36 -1.57
C VAL A 404 8.77 -10.33 -0.05
N ASP A 405 8.93 -9.17 0.59
CA ASP A 405 8.54 -8.97 1.99
C ASP A 405 7.06 -8.56 2.09
N SER A 406 6.46 -8.74 3.27
CA SER A 406 5.12 -8.27 3.60
C SER A 406 5.12 -7.62 4.98
N PRO A 407 4.24 -6.64 5.28
CA PRO A 407 4.09 -6.09 6.62
C PRO A 407 3.73 -7.13 7.70
N VAL A 408 3.16 -8.28 7.33
CA VAL A 408 2.91 -9.40 8.24
C VAL A 408 3.51 -10.68 7.68
N ILE A 409 4.33 -11.35 8.49
CA ILE A 409 4.96 -12.63 8.15
C ILE A 409 4.37 -13.74 9.01
N VAL A 410 3.87 -14.81 8.39
CA VAL A 410 3.24 -15.94 9.05
C VAL A 410 4.24 -17.10 9.19
N ASP A 411 4.27 -17.70 10.38
CA ASP A 411 4.94 -18.97 10.67
C ASP A 411 3.90 -19.96 11.20
N SER A 412 3.22 -20.64 10.26
CA SER A 412 2.13 -21.58 10.56
C SER A 412 2.59 -22.77 11.40
N SER A 413 3.87 -23.16 11.30
CA SER A 413 4.44 -24.25 12.10
C SER A 413 4.41 -23.97 13.61
N LYS A 414 4.32 -22.69 13.99
CA LYS A 414 4.25 -22.23 15.38
C LYS A 414 2.92 -21.55 15.72
N ASP A 415 2.00 -21.47 14.76
CA ASP A 415 0.75 -20.71 14.90
C ASP A 415 0.96 -19.25 15.33
N VAL A 416 1.97 -18.60 14.76
CA VAL A 416 2.31 -17.19 15.04
C VAL A 416 2.44 -16.37 13.77
N PHE A 417 2.29 -15.05 13.92
CA PHE A 417 2.64 -14.09 12.89
C PHE A 417 3.45 -12.93 13.48
N TYR A 418 4.33 -12.36 12.66
CA TYR A 418 5.21 -11.26 13.00
C TYR A 418 4.74 -9.99 12.29
N LYS A 419 4.43 -8.95 13.06
CA LYS A 419 4.13 -7.62 12.54
C LYS A 419 5.44 -6.87 12.33
N GLN A 420 5.81 -6.65 11.07
CA GLN A 420 7.05 -5.99 10.65
C GLN A 420 7.00 -4.48 10.93
N PRO A 421 8.15 -3.77 10.94
CA PRO A 421 8.17 -2.31 10.98
C PRO A 421 7.27 -1.66 9.91
N MET A 422 7.20 -2.22 8.70
CA MET A 422 6.30 -1.76 7.63
C MET A 422 4.83 -1.66 8.08
N PHE A 423 4.34 -2.62 8.89
CA PHE A 423 2.97 -2.60 9.42
C PHE A 423 2.72 -1.36 10.29
N TYR A 424 3.66 -1.03 11.16
CA TYR A 424 3.53 0.13 12.04
C TYR A 424 3.67 1.43 11.28
N HIS A 425 4.60 1.51 10.33
CA HIS A 425 4.75 2.67 9.45
C HIS A 425 3.50 2.91 8.61
N MET A 426 2.86 1.88 8.06
CA MET A 426 1.53 1.97 7.42
C MET A 426 0.48 2.52 8.40
N GLY A 427 0.47 2.01 9.63
CA GLY A 427 -0.46 2.45 10.68
C GLY A 427 -0.38 3.93 11.03
N HIS A 428 0.78 4.58 10.84
CA HIS A 428 0.92 6.02 11.10
C HIS A 428 0.09 6.88 10.13
N PHE A 429 -0.34 6.29 9.00
CA PHE A 429 -1.23 6.90 8.02
C PHE A 429 -2.64 6.30 8.11
N SER A 430 -2.78 4.98 7.91
CA SER A 430 -4.09 4.33 7.77
C SER A 430 -4.98 4.53 9.00
N LYS A 431 -4.40 4.43 10.20
CA LYS A 431 -5.15 4.57 11.45
C LYS A 431 -5.67 6.00 11.63
N PHE A 432 -4.87 6.99 11.28
CA PHE A 432 -5.13 8.37 11.67
C PHE A 432 -5.73 9.22 10.56
N ILE A 433 -5.62 8.80 9.30
CA ILE A 433 -6.10 9.49 8.10
C ILE A 433 -7.27 8.68 7.51
N PRO A 434 -8.52 8.86 8.00
CA PRO A 434 -9.69 8.22 7.42
C PRO A 434 -10.00 8.73 6.00
N GLU A 435 -10.83 7.98 5.27
CA GLU A 435 -11.38 8.42 3.98
C GLU A 435 -12.05 9.80 4.11
N GLY A 436 -11.86 10.63 3.08
CA GLY A 436 -12.39 11.99 3.03
C GLY A 436 -11.46 13.05 3.65
N SER A 437 -10.43 12.65 4.41
CA SER A 437 -9.37 13.57 4.87
C SER A 437 -8.79 14.36 3.69
N ARG A 438 -8.51 15.64 3.88
CA ARG A 438 -7.98 16.53 2.84
C ARG A 438 -6.58 17.00 3.20
N ARG A 439 -5.62 16.86 2.29
CA ARG A 439 -4.28 17.42 2.51
C ARG A 439 -4.36 18.94 2.53
N VAL A 440 -3.68 19.56 3.49
CA VAL A 440 -3.64 21.02 3.66
C VAL A 440 -2.21 21.56 3.55
N GLY A 441 -2.08 22.87 3.38
CA GLY A 441 -0.78 23.53 3.33
C GLY A 441 -0.02 23.40 4.65
N LEU A 442 1.30 23.21 4.55
CA LEU A 442 2.22 23.20 5.67
C LEU A 442 3.50 23.93 5.26
N HIS A 443 3.70 25.12 5.79
CA HIS A 443 4.86 25.94 5.49
C HIS A 443 6.02 25.52 6.39
N SER A 444 7.18 25.21 5.79
CA SER A 444 8.36 24.75 6.50
C SER A 444 9.44 25.83 6.49
N ILE A 445 9.79 26.36 7.66
CA ILE A 445 10.89 27.30 7.84
C ILE A 445 12.06 26.54 8.47
N ARG A 446 13.14 26.40 7.71
CA ARG A 446 14.35 25.72 8.16
C ARG A 446 15.48 26.73 8.35
N ARG A 447 16.00 26.80 9.58
CA ARG A 447 17.12 27.65 10.01
C ARG A 447 18.37 26.84 10.38
N CYS A 448 18.35 25.52 10.21
CA CYS A 448 19.50 24.66 10.44
C CYS A 448 19.75 23.68 9.28
N LEU A 449 21.00 23.28 9.08
CA LEU A 449 21.40 22.44 7.94
C LEU A 449 21.01 20.96 8.12
N PHE A 450 20.95 20.46 9.36
CA PHE A 450 20.78 19.03 9.67
C PHE A 450 19.41 18.66 10.26
N CYS A 451 18.41 19.55 10.22
CA CYS A 451 17.05 19.33 10.73
C CYS A 451 16.05 19.06 9.60
N GLN A 452 16.36 18.12 8.71
CA GLN A 452 15.43 17.74 7.66
C GLN A 452 14.46 16.67 8.18
N LEU A 453 13.17 16.99 8.16
CA LEU A 453 12.08 16.06 8.45
C LEU A 453 11.18 15.96 7.23
N GLU A 454 10.63 14.79 7.01
CA GLU A 454 9.59 14.57 6.02
C GLU A 454 8.24 14.62 6.70
N HIS A 455 7.26 15.30 6.09
CA HIS A 455 6.01 15.57 6.78
C HIS A 455 4.83 15.79 5.83
N VAL A 456 3.62 15.54 6.34
CA VAL A 456 2.37 15.89 5.66
C VAL A 456 1.31 16.26 6.71
N ALA A 457 0.52 17.30 6.41
CA ALA A 457 -0.61 17.71 7.24
C ALA A 457 -1.93 17.50 6.50
N LEU A 458 -2.94 16.99 7.21
CA LEU A 458 -4.27 16.74 6.68
C LEU A 458 -5.35 17.19 7.67
N LEU A 459 -6.47 17.66 7.12
CA LEU A 459 -7.69 17.95 7.84
C LEU A 459 -8.66 16.76 7.67
N ARG A 460 -9.07 16.15 8.78
CA ARG A 460 -10.07 15.07 8.80
C ARG A 460 -11.48 15.62 8.60
N PRO A 461 -12.43 14.78 8.13
CA PRO A 461 -13.84 15.17 8.04
C PRO A 461 -14.45 15.61 9.37
N ASP A 462 -13.94 15.10 10.49
CA ASP A 462 -14.37 15.47 11.85
C ASP A 462 -13.72 16.76 12.39
N GLY A 463 -12.97 17.49 11.56
CA GLY A 463 -12.30 18.74 11.94
C GLY A 463 -10.96 18.57 12.66
N THR A 464 -10.52 17.33 12.92
CA THR A 464 -9.21 17.05 13.55
C THR A 464 -8.08 17.22 12.52
N ILE A 465 -6.99 17.89 12.92
CA ILE A 465 -5.76 17.93 12.13
C ILE A 465 -4.90 16.72 12.46
N VAL A 466 -4.29 16.15 11.42
CA VAL A 466 -3.30 15.10 11.50
C VAL A 466 -2.01 15.61 10.88
N LEU A 467 -0.90 15.51 11.61
CA LEU A 467 0.45 15.76 11.10
C LEU A 467 1.28 14.50 11.27
N VAL A 468 1.76 13.92 10.18
CA VAL A 468 2.74 12.83 10.21
C VAL A 468 4.12 13.42 9.98
N VAL A 469 5.09 13.01 10.78
CA VAL A 469 6.49 13.45 10.74
C VAL A 469 7.39 12.22 10.76
N LEU A 470 8.29 12.11 9.79
CA LEU A 470 9.29 11.05 9.68
C LEU A 470 10.70 11.66 9.80
N ASN A 471 11.48 11.10 10.72
CA ASN A 471 12.91 11.35 10.86
C ASN A 471 13.68 10.09 10.49
N ARG A 472 14.27 10.07 9.28
CA ARG A 472 15.17 9.00 8.82
C ARG A 472 16.64 9.24 9.18
N SER A 473 16.96 10.36 9.82
CA SER A 473 18.33 10.66 10.23
C SER A 473 18.73 9.88 11.48
N ALA A 474 20.04 9.83 11.74
CA ALA A 474 20.62 9.14 12.89
C ALA A 474 20.65 9.99 14.17
N TRP A 475 20.09 11.20 14.15
CA TRP A 475 20.05 12.11 15.30
C TRP A 475 18.66 12.65 15.56
N ASP A 476 18.46 13.10 16.79
CA ASP A 476 17.21 13.73 17.21
C ASP A 476 17.11 15.13 16.59
N VAL A 477 15.92 15.48 16.09
CA VAL A 477 15.65 16.78 15.47
C VAL A 477 14.61 17.55 16.29
N PRO A 478 14.98 18.61 17.01
CA PRO A 478 14.02 19.52 17.63
C PRO A 478 13.32 20.35 16.55
N PHE A 479 12.01 20.51 16.69
CA PHE A 479 11.19 21.27 15.75
C PHE A 479 9.95 21.88 16.41
N GLY A 480 9.39 22.90 15.79
CA GLY A 480 8.14 23.54 16.19
C GLY A 480 6.97 23.18 15.29
N ILE A 481 5.78 23.04 15.86
CA ILE A 481 4.50 22.92 15.14
C ILE A 481 3.65 24.13 15.51
N SER A 482 3.22 24.91 14.52
CA SER A 482 2.35 26.07 14.71
C SER A 482 1.04 25.89 13.96
N ASP A 483 -0.07 26.01 14.66
CA ASP A 483 -1.40 26.19 14.07
C ASP A 483 -1.96 27.54 14.53
N PRO A 484 -2.15 28.51 13.61
CA PRO A 484 -2.61 29.85 13.96
C PRO A 484 -3.92 29.91 14.77
N ALA A 485 -4.77 28.87 14.72
CA ALA A 485 -6.01 28.85 15.48
C ALA A 485 -5.87 28.37 16.94
N VAL A 486 -4.86 27.55 17.23
CA VAL A 486 -4.74 26.90 18.56
C VAL A 486 -3.41 27.14 19.26
N GLY A 487 -2.37 27.55 18.55
CA GLY A 487 -1.08 27.91 19.12
C GLY A 487 0.06 27.01 18.64
N PHE A 488 1.02 26.77 19.54
CA PHE A 488 2.35 26.28 19.20
C PHE A 488 2.78 25.11 20.08
N ILE A 489 3.54 24.18 19.51
CA ILE A 489 4.19 23.06 20.20
C ILE A 489 5.65 22.98 19.82
N GLU A 490 6.49 22.84 20.85
CA GLU A 490 7.84 22.33 20.70
C GLU A 490 7.85 20.82 20.82
N ALA A 491 8.47 20.18 19.83
CA ALA A 491 8.60 18.74 19.73
C ALA A 491 10.04 18.34 19.39
N VAL A 492 10.33 17.07 19.57
CA VAL A 492 11.56 16.44 19.12
C VAL A 492 11.14 15.20 18.32
N ALA A 493 11.67 15.06 17.12
CA ALA A 493 11.58 13.84 16.33
C ALA A 493 12.87 13.03 16.58
N PRO A 494 12.82 11.95 17.38
CA PRO A 494 14.01 11.15 17.66
C PRO A 494 14.64 10.56 16.39
N ALA A 495 15.90 10.19 16.46
CA ALA A 495 16.60 9.45 15.40
C ALA A 495 15.81 8.20 14.99
N SER A 496 15.70 7.97 13.67
CA SER A 496 14.97 6.84 13.08
C SER A 496 13.59 6.64 13.69
N SER A 497 12.75 7.68 13.61
CA SER A 497 11.41 7.63 14.20
C SER A 497 10.36 8.18 13.24
N ILE A 498 9.14 7.70 13.44
CA ILE A 498 7.94 8.24 12.82
C ILE A 498 6.95 8.62 13.93
N GLN A 499 6.33 9.78 13.77
CA GLN A 499 5.40 10.36 14.73
C GLN A 499 4.14 10.84 14.03
N THR A 500 2.97 10.58 14.62
CA THR A 500 1.69 11.15 14.17
C THR A 500 1.08 11.98 15.28
N TYR A 501 0.84 13.26 15.01
CA TYR A 501 0.22 14.22 15.91
C TYR A 501 -1.23 14.44 15.51
N LEU A 502 -2.13 14.47 16.49
CA LEU A 502 -3.54 14.79 16.31
C LEU A 502 -3.96 15.90 17.26
N TRP A 503 -4.74 16.85 16.75
CA TRP A 503 -5.37 17.90 17.56
C TRP A 503 -6.63 18.44 16.89
N ARG A 504 -7.56 18.93 17.71
CA ARG A 504 -8.74 19.65 17.22
C ARG A 504 -8.45 21.14 17.12
N ARG A 505 -9.11 21.82 16.18
CA ARG A 505 -8.99 23.28 16.08
C ARG A 505 -10.06 24.02 16.89
N GLN A 506 -11.18 23.35 17.19
CA GLN A 506 -12.32 23.82 17.99
C GLN A 506 -12.95 22.66 18.74
#